data_AF-A0AAW5HNG7-F1
#
_entry.id   AF-A0AAW5HNG7-F1
#
_cell.length_a   1.000
_cell.length_b   1.000
_cell.length_c   1.000
_cell.angle_alpha   90.00
_cell.angle_beta   90.00
_cell.angle_gamma   90.00
#
_symmetry.space_group_name_H-M   'P 1'
#
loop_
_entity.id
_entity.type
_entity.pdbx_description
1 polymer ?
#
loop_
_entity_poly.entity_id
_entity_poly.type
_entity_poly.pdbx_seq_one_letter_code
_entity_poly.pdbx_strand_id
1 'polypeptide(L)'
;MNEKFIEFNEKRGRALTERYVLHVFNVFTPTQPKLKLGYKQPKICRYCGEDEGSTTFREESHAVPIFLGNKTIIDELECDRCNHHFGDHLENNFAAYTHPHRPLQRIRGRNGIPKYKALDLEISAVDQSNLVIYVDCEGGIDTLEVEGKNQLRLQMMRQPYYPTAIHKMLIKMALAMMPDDDHCQFNYLKPWLLSKDHKPGLSGTVPVIEWGISGGVNPNRITCIVAKVREAFKDSTYGYQFIFQYGNFQYQLVIPLPEECGHRKEFVYAPVFLPDEHFRVFGPSDFQEKHFNSPDRVRGEKLSILLQYSGISSDGPRQERGTD
;
A
#
# COMPACT_ATOMS: atom_id res chain seq x y z
N MET A 1 10.15 0.22 25.75
CA MET A 1 10.21 -0.01 24.29
C MET A 1 9.41 1.06 23.53
N ASN A 2 8.14 1.28 23.90
CA ASN A 2 7.24 2.25 23.26
C ASN A 2 7.80 3.68 23.20
N GLU A 3 8.25 4.25 24.32
CA GLU A 3 8.76 5.64 24.35
C GLU A 3 10.00 5.84 23.46
N LYS A 4 10.89 4.85 23.40
CA LYS A 4 12.04 4.87 22.49
C LYS A 4 11.58 4.87 21.02
N PHE A 5 10.59 4.04 20.67
CA PHE A 5 10.01 4.03 19.33
C PHE A 5 9.38 5.38 18.99
N ILE A 6 8.59 5.95 19.90
CA ILE A 6 7.93 7.26 19.75
C ILE A 6 8.99 8.35 19.49
N GLU A 7 10.04 8.43 20.31
CA GLU A 7 11.12 9.40 20.14
C GLU A 7 11.80 9.26 18.76
N PHE A 8 12.07 8.04 18.30
CA PHE A 8 12.61 7.80 16.95
C PHE A 8 11.61 8.16 15.85
N ASN A 9 10.32 7.89 16.05
CA ASN A 9 9.28 8.25 15.10
C ASN A 9 9.21 9.78 14.95
N GLU A 10 9.25 10.54 16.03
CA GLU A 10 9.33 12.00 15.97
C GLU A 10 10.60 12.49 15.26
N LYS A 11 11.76 11.89 15.55
CA LYS A 11 13.02 12.23 14.87
C LYS A 11 12.93 12.02 13.36
N ARG A 12 12.31 10.92 12.91
CA ARG A 12 12.00 10.66 11.49
C ARG A 12 11.10 11.75 10.91
N GLY A 13 10.05 12.13 11.63
CA GLY A 13 9.15 13.22 11.23
C GLY A 13 9.89 14.55 11.02
N ARG A 14 10.72 14.95 12.00
CA ARG A 14 11.54 16.17 11.90
C ARG A 14 12.50 16.10 10.70
N ALA A 15 13.26 15.02 10.57
CA ALA A 15 14.20 14.84 9.46
C ALA A 15 13.52 14.88 8.08
N LEU A 16 12.32 14.29 7.97
CA LEU A 16 11.53 14.32 6.75
C LEU A 16 11.10 15.75 6.39
N THR A 17 10.55 16.50 7.34
CA THR A 17 10.09 17.89 7.10
C THR A 17 11.22 18.90 6.90
N GLU A 18 12.38 18.62 7.50
CA GLU A 18 13.61 19.39 7.31
C GLU A 18 14.13 19.25 5.88
N ARG A 19 14.16 18.03 5.34
CA ARG A 19 14.78 17.74 4.03
C ARG A 19 13.83 17.86 2.85
N TYR A 20 12.52 17.69 3.05
CA TYR A 20 11.55 17.63 1.95
C TYR A 20 10.44 18.68 2.07
N VAL A 21 9.93 19.09 0.91
CA VAL A 21 8.60 19.68 0.73
C VAL A 21 7.62 18.52 0.50
N LEU A 22 6.54 18.48 1.28
CA LEU A 22 5.60 17.36 1.27
C LEU A 22 4.29 17.74 0.58
N HIS A 23 3.93 17.00 -0.46
CA HIS A 23 2.62 17.06 -1.11
C HIS A 23 1.75 15.92 -0.57
N VAL A 24 0.82 16.26 0.33
CA VAL A 24 0.07 15.30 1.12
C VAL A 24 -1.37 15.17 0.62
N PHE A 25 -1.80 13.92 0.44
CA PHE A 25 -3.15 13.53 0.06
C PHE A 25 -3.73 12.61 1.13
N ASN A 26 -4.84 13.02 1.73
CA ASN A 26 -5.51 12.23 2.77
C ASN A 26 -6.93 11.85 2.35
N VAL A 27 -7.27 10.59 2.60
CA VAL A 27 -8.63 10.08 2.61
C VAL A 27 -8.93 9.66 4.05
N PHE A 28 -9.97 10.24 4.65
CA PHE A 28 -10.34 9.92 6.03
C PHE A 28 -11.57 9.01 6.11
N THR A 29 -12.46 9.11 5.12
CA THR A 29 -13.73 8.39 5.06
C THR A 29 -14.10 8.08 3.61
N PRO A 30 -14.82 6.98 3.33
CA PRO A 30 -15.28 6.65 1.99
C PRO A 30 -16.30 7.65 1.41
N THR A 31 -16.91 8.49 2.25
CA THR A 31 -17.88 9.51 1.84
C THR A 31 -17.25 10.88 1.56
N GLN A 32 -15.93 10.99 1.70
CA GLN A 32 -15.20 12.23 1.42
C GLN A 32 -15.40 12.65 -0.04
N PRO A 33 -15.59 13.95 -0.33
CA PRO A 33 -15.64 14.45 -1.69
C PRO A 33 -14.42 14.00 -2.50
N LYS A 34 -14.66 13.59 -3.75
CA LYS A 34 -13.60 13.12 -4.65
C LYS A 34 -12.57 14.22 -4.88
N LEU A 35 -11.31 13.87 -4.72
CA LEU A 35 -10.17 14.65 -5.16
C LEU A 35 -9.84 14.24 -6.59
N LYS A 36 -10.04 15.15 -7.53
CA LYS A 36 -9.83 14.94 -8.97
C LYS A 36 -8.48 15.51 -9.38
N LEU A 37 -7.49 14.65 -9.58
CA LEU A 37 -6.17 15.02 -10.08
C LEU A 37 -6.28 15.36 -11.57
N GLY A 38 -5.72 16.51 -11.98
CA GLY A 38 -5.85 16.98 -13.36
C GLY A 38 -7.22 17.56 -13.73
N TYR A 39 -8.04 17.92 -12.73
CA TYR A 39 -9.34 18.53 -12.98
C TYR A 39 -9.23 19.82 -13.81
N LYS A 40 -10.08 19.93 -14.84
CA LYS A 40 -10.11 21.06 -15.81
C LYS A 40 -8.82 21.25 -16.63
N GLN A 41 -7.90 20.30 -16.61
CA GLN A 41 -6.73 20.33 -17.49
C GLN A 41 -7.07 19.74 -18.87
N PRO A 42 -6.29 20.09 -19.92
CA PRO A 42 -6.37 19.40 -21.19
C PRO A 42 -6.22 17.88 -21.00
N LYS A 43 -7.07 17.11 -21.67
CA LYS A 43 -7.09 15.66 -21.57
C LYS A 43 -5.97 15.02 -22.38
N ILE A 44 -4.76 15.14 -21.84
CA ILE A 44 -3.56 14.47 -22.34
C ILE A 44 -3.18 13.42 -21.30
N CYS A 45 -3.07 12.17 -21.73
CA CYS A 45 -2.82 11.09 -20.79
C CYS A 45 -1.41 11.24 -20.17
N ARG A 46 -1.33 11.32 -18.85
CA ARG A 46 -0.06 11.49 -18.14
C ARG A 46 0.92 10.34 -18.36
N TYR A 47 0.44 9.16 -18.77
CA TYR A 47 1.26 7.96 -18.99
C TYR A 47 1.66 7.77 -20.44
N CYS A 48 0.70 7.71 -21.38
CA CYS A 48 1.02 7.46 -22.77
C CYS A 48 1.16 8.72 -23.63
N GLY A 49 0.83 9.90 -23.12
CA GLY A 49 0.94 11.18 -23.85
C GLY A 49 -0.13 11.42 -24.92
N GLU A 50 -1.06 10.48 -25.11
CA GLU A 50 -2.14 10.58 -26.09
C GLU A 50 -3.26 11.50 -25.59
N ASP A 51 -3.90 12.23 -26.50
CA ASP A 51 -5.04 13.10 -26.22
C ASP A 51 -6.40 12.45 -26.56
N GLU A 52 -7.49 13.21 -26.40
CA GLU A 52 -8.86 12.78 -26.71
C GLU A 52 -9.12 12.42 -28.18
N GLY A 53 -8.21 12.75 -29.10
CA GLY A 53 -8.28 12.32 -30.50
C GLY A 53 -7.81 10.87 -30.70
N SER A 54 -6.91 10.39 -29.83
CA SER A 54 -6.27 9.07 -29.93
C SER A 54 -6.73 8.07 -28.86
N THR A 55 -7.29 8.54 -27.74
CA THR A 55 -7.78 7.70 -26.64
C THR A 55 -9.01 8.31 -25.96
N THR A 56 -9.67 7.56 -25.09
CA THR A 56 -10.82 8.03 -24.31
C THR A 56 -10.50 8.16 -22.82
N PHE A 57 -11.27 8.99 -22.13
CA PHE A 57 -11.21 9.24 -20.67
C PHE A 57 -12.63 9.10 -20.08
N ARG A 58 -13.32 8.01 -20.42
CA ARG A 58 -14.72 7.78 -20.05
C ARG A 58 -14.84 7.05 -18.72
N GLU A 59 -13.81 6.31 -18.34
CA GLU A 59 -13.78 5.53 -17.11
C GLU A 59 -13.27 6.35 -15.93
N GLU A 60 -13.71 5.96 -14.74
CA GLU A 60 -13.16 6.51 -13.50
C GLU A 60 -11.86 5.79 -13.14
N SER A 61 -10.75 6.38 -13.56
CA SER A 61 -9.40 5.92 -13.23
C SER A 61 -9.02 6.34 -11.80
N HIS A 62 -8.57 5.39 -10.98
CA HIS A 62 -8.22 5.65 -9.59
C HIS A 62 -6.70 5.79 -9.42
N ALA A 63 -6.25 6.90 -8.81
CA ALA A 63 -4.82 7.10 -8.53
C ALA A 63 -4.27 6.05 -7.56
N VAL A 64 -5.09 5.65 -6.57
CA VAL A 64 -4.85 4.52 -5.67
C VAL A 64 -5.88 3.42 -5.96
N PRO A 65 -5.51 2.13 -6.08
CA PRO A 65 -6.45 1.08 -6.43
C PRO A 65 -7.65 0.97 -5.46
N ILE A 66 -8.85 0.75 -6.00
CA ILE A 66 -10.09 0.65 -5.21
C ILE A 66 -10.01 -0.50 -4.19
N PHE A 67 -9.31 -1.59 -4.51
CA PHE A 67 -9.21 -2.75 -3.62
C PHE A 67 -8.49 -2.45 -2.30
N LEU A 68 -7.79 -1.30 -2.22
CA LEU A 68 -7.16 -0.76 -1.02
C LEU A 68 -8.07 0.19 -0.23
N GLY A 69 -9.33 0.35 -0.65
CA GLY A 69 -10.32 1.22 0.00
C GLY A 69 -10.42 2.63 -0.59
N ASN A 70 -9.66 2.97 -1.63
CA ASN A 70 -9.74 4.29 -2.25
C ASN A 70 -11.05 4.45 -3.05
N LYS A 71 -11.82 5.49 -2.69
CA LYS A 71 -12.98 5.97 -3.46
C LYS A 71 -12.91 7.46 -3.80
N THR A 72 -11.79 8.08 -3.46
CA THR A 72 -11.69 9.53 -3.31
C THR A 72 -10.67 10.12 -4.28
N ILE A 73 -9.49 9.52 -4.43
CA ILE A 73 -8.43 10.07 -5.29
C ILE A 73 -8.60 9.51 -6.70
N ILE A 74 -9.10 10.35 -7.61
CA ILE A 74 -9.42 10.03 -9.01
C ILE A 74 -8.38 10.72 -9.91
N ASP A 75 -7.81 9.98 -10.85
CA ASP A 75 -6.88 10.53 -11.86
C ASP A 75 -7.64 10.84 -13.15
N GLU A 76 -7.94 12.12 -13.39
CA GLU A 76 -8.65 12.54 -14.59
C GLU A 76 -7.77 12.61 -15.85
N LEU A 77 -6.46 12.33 -15.72
CA LEU A 77 -5.48 12.31 -16.82
C LEU A 77 -4.94 10.90 -17.09
N GLU A 78 -5.58 9.87 -16.56
CA GLU A 78 -5.34 8.48 -16.91
C GLU A 78 -6.40 8.04 -17.92
N CYS A 79 -5.99 7.78 -19.17
CA CYS A 79 -6.92 7.34 -20.21
C CYS A 79 -7.35 5.89 -20.01
N ASP A 80 -8.48 5.52 -20.61
CA ASP A 80 -9.11 4.20 -20.46
C ASP A 80 -8.15 3.06 -20.90
N ARG A 81 -7.30 3.30 -21.91
CA ARG A 81 -6.29 2.33 -22.36
C ARG A 81 -5.22 2.07 -21.29
N CYS A 82 -4.71 3.12 -20.66
CA CYS A 82 -3.73 2.99 -19.59
C CYS A 82 -4.35 2.41 -18.32
N ASN A 83 -5.58 2.82 -17.99
CA ASN A 83 -6.36 2.28 -16.87
C ASN A 83 -6.51 0.76 -16.99
N HIS A 84 -6.95 0.26 -18.15
CA HIS A 84 -7.02 -1.18 -18.41
C HIS A 84 -5.67 -1.88 -18.31
N HIS A 85 -4.61 -1.30 -18.89
CA HIS A 85 -3.26 -1.87 -18.80
C HIS A 85 -2.80 -2.03 -17.35
N PHE A 86 -2.99 -1.00 -16.52
CA PHE A 86 -2.60 -1.07 -15.11
C PHE A 86 -3.50 -2.02 -14.31
N GLY A 87 -4.80 -2.07 -14.60
CA GLY A 87 -5.72 -3.05 -14.03
C GLY A 87 -5.25 -4.50 -14.27
N ASP A 88 -5.01 -4.83 -15.54
CA ASP A 88 -4.67 -6.18 -15.98
C ASP A 88 -3.28 -6.62 -15.50
N HIS A 89 -2.30 -5.74 -15.57
CA HIS A 89 -0.89 -6.11 -15.39
C HIS A 89 -0.29 -5.70 -14.03
N LEU A 90 -0.81 -4.67 -13.36
CA LEU A 90 -0.23 -4.15 -12.11
C LEU A 90 -1.15 -4.38 -10.91
N GLU A 91 -2.39 -3.87 -10.97
CA GLU A 91 -3.33 -3.91 -9.86
C GLU A 91 -3.65 -5.33 -9.43
N ASN A 92 -3.88 -6.25 -10.37
CA ASN A 92 -4.13 -7.66 -10.06
C ASN A 92 -2.98 -8.30 -9.26
N ASN A 93 -1.73 -7.99 -9.59
CA ASN A 93 -0.56 -8.48 -8.85
C ASN A 93 -0.49 -7.88 -7.44
N PHE A 94 -0.80 -6.60 -7.30
CA PHE A 94 -0.81 -5.96 -5.98
C PHE A 94 -1.99 -6.42 -5.11
N ALA A 95 -3.14 -6.68 -5.72
CA ALA A 95 -4.29 -7.28 -5.07
C ALA A 95 -4.01 -8.71 -4.59
N ALA A 96 -3.26 -9.49 -5.39
CA ALA A 96 -2.80 -10.84 -5.05
C ALA A 96 -1.77 -10.84 -3.90
N TYR A 97 -0.79 -9.93 -3.95
CA TYR A 97 0.18 -9.72 -2.88
C TYR A 97 -0.54 -9.38 -1.56
N THR A 98 -1.39 -8.36 -1.55
CA THR A 98 -2.06 -7.87 -0.33
C THR A 98 -3.23 -8.72 0.14
N HIS A 99 -3.68 -9.71 -0.67
CA HIS A 99 -4.91 -10.47 -0.45
C HIS A 99 -5.08 -11.03 0.97
N PRO A 100 -4.09 -11.68 1.60
CA PRO A 100 -4.25 -12.24 2.96
C PRO A 100 -4.60 -11.20 4.02
N HIS A 101 -4.13 -9.97 3.85
CA HIS A 101 -4.25 -8.90 4.85
C HIS A 101 -5.57 -8.13 4.74
N ARG A 102 -6.11 -7.98 3.53
CA ARG A 102 -7.33 -7.18 3.29
C ARG A 102 -8.58 -7.62 4.09
N PRO A 103 -8.92 -8.92 4.24
CA PRO A 103 -10.01 -9.34 5.11
C PRO A 103 -9.74 -9.02 6.58
N LEU A 104 -8.52 -9.28 7.06
CA LEU A 104 -8.10 -9.02 8.44
C LEU A 104 -8.13 -7.54 8.81
N GLN A 105 -7.86 -6.68 7.84
CA GLN A 105 -7.96 -5.23 7.97
C GLN A 105 -9.36 -4.72 7.67
N ARG A 106 -10.28 -5.57 7.21
CA ARG A 106 -11.66 -5.20 6.85
C ARG A 106 -11.73 -4.06 5.83
N ILE A 107 -10.80 -4.08 4.88
CA ILE A 107 -10.73 -3.09 3.81
C ILE A 107 -11.83 -3.37 2.79
N ARG A 108 -12.67 -2.36 2.52
CA ARG A 108 -13.78 -2.46 1.57
C ARG A 108 -13.33 -2.06 0.18
N GLY A 109 -13.27 -3.04 -0.74
CA GLY A 109 -13.04 -2.80 -2.16
C GLY A 109 -14.33 -2.51 -2.94
N ARG A 110 -14.27 -2.71 -4.26
CA ARG A 110 -15.40 -2.54 -5.19
C ARG A 110 -16.59 -3.42 -4.82
N ASN A 111 -16.32 -4.70 -4.53
CA ASN A 111 -17.35 -5.72 -4.28
C ASN A 111 -17.48 -6.08 -2.79
N GLY A 112 -17.21 -5.13 -1.89
CA GLY A 112 -17.22 -5.37 -0.44
C GLY A 112 -15.84 -5.75 0.12
N ILE A 113 -15.84 -6.35 1.31
CA ILE A 113 -14.61 -6.86 1.95
C ILE A 113 -14.30 -8.24 1.35
N PRO A 114 -13.08 -8.50 0.84
CA PRO A 114 -12.75 -9.80 0.27
C PRO A 114 -12.74 -10.88 1.36
N LYS A 115 -12.81 -12.14 0.94
CA LYS A 115 -12.60 -13.30 1.82
C LYS A 115 -11.26 -13.95 1.52
N TYR A 116 -10.59 -14.47 2.54
CA TYR A 116 -9.48 -15.41 2.37
C TYR A 116 -9.99 -16.83 2.62
N LYS A 117 -9.66 -17.76 1.71
CA LYS A 117 -10.03 -19.17 1.83
C LYS A 117 -8.80 -20.04 1.56
N ALA A 118 -8.53 -20.93 2.49
CA ALA A 118 -7.61 -22.05 2.38
C ALA A 118 -8.34 -23.33 2.84
N LEU A 119 -7.66 -24.48 2.77
CA LEU A 119 -8.26 -25.77 3.14
C LEU A 119 -8.88 -25.75 4.54
N ASP A 120 -8.12 -25.27 5.53
CA ASP A 120 -8.49 -25.33 6.96
C ASP A 120 -8.71 -23.95 7.59
N LEU A 121 -8.75 -22.88 6.78
CA LEU A 121 -8.85 -21.50 7.25
C LEU A 121 -9.70 -20.66 6.29
N GLU A 122 -10.82 -20.12 6.78
CA GLU A 122 -11.57 -19.06 6.10
C GLU A 122 -11.58 -17.80 6.97
N ILE A 123 -11.21 -16.67 6.37
CA ILE A 123 -11.28 -15.35 7.01
C ILE A 123 -12.23 -14.50 6.18
N SER A 124 -13.24 -13.96 6.86
CA SER A 124 -14.22 -13.06 6.28
C SER A 124 -14.57 -11.95 7.26
N ALA A 125 -15.34 -10.97 6.81
CA ALA A 125 -15.87 -9.92 7.67
C ALA A 125 -17.33 -9.67 7.32
N VAL A 126 -18.17 -9.54 8.34
CA VAL A 126 -19.59 -9.14 8.16
C VAL A 126 -19.65 -7.66 7.81
N ASP A 127 -18.83 -6.85 8.49
CA ASP A 127 -18.66 -5.42 8.27
C ASP A 127 -17.26 -4.97 8.73
N GLN A 128 -17.03 -3.65 8.86
CA GLN A 128 -15.73 -3.10 9.28
C GLN A 128 -15.43 -3.22 10.78
N SER A 129 -16.38 -3.73 11.56
CA SER A 129 -16.29 -3.96 13.00
C SER A 129 -16.24 -5.45 13.35
N ASN A 130 -16.80 -6.32 12.50
CA ASN A 130 -17.02 -7.74 12.79
C ASN A 130 -16.20 -8.64 11.86
N LEU A 131 -15.10 -9.18 12.38
CA LEU A 131 -14.25 -10.18 11.71
C LEU A 131 -14.71 -11.60 12.10
N VAL A 132 -14.75 -12.50 11.12
CA VAL A 132 -15.07 -13.92 11.32
C VAL A 132 -13.90 -14.76 10.82
N ILE A 133 -13.36 -15.59 11.70
CA ILE A 133 -12.29 -16.55 11.40
C ILE A 133 -12.85 -17.95 11.67
N TYR A 134 -12.95 -18.75 10.61
CA TYR A 134 -13.32 -20.14 10.68
C TYR A 134 -12.07 -21.03 10.54
N VAL A 135 -11.98 -22.07 11.36
CA VAL A 135 -10.87 -23.02 11.38
C VAL A 135 -11.45 -24.43 11.45
N ASP A 136 -11.04 -25.32 10.55
CA ASP A 136 -11.65 -26.65 10.46
C ASP A 136 -10.98 -27.71 11.37
N CYS A 137 -9.68 -27.60 11.74
CA CYS A 137 -8.96 -28.51 12.69
C CYS A 137 -7.53 -27.99 13.04
N GLU A 138 -6.81 -28.68 13.96
CA GLU A 138 -5.56 -28.33 14.71
C GLU A 138 -4.41 -27.58 14.00
N GLY A 139 -4.30 -27.56 12.67
CA GLY A 139 -3.12 -27.03 11.94
C GLY A 139 -3.21 -25.59 11.44
N GLY A 140 -4.39 -24.95 11.54
CA GLY A 140 -4.62 -23.62 10.94
C GLY A 140 -4.30 -22.43 11.85
N ILE A 141 -4.30 -22.64 13.16
CA ILE A 141 -4.10 -21.61 14.18
C ILE A 141 -3.27 -22.18 15.33
N ASP A 142 -2.19 -21.49 15.66
CA ASP A 142 -1.50 -21.69 16.94
C ASP A 142 -1.95 -20.60 17.93
N THR A 143 -2.49 -20.99 19.08
CA THR A 143 -2.64 -20.08 20.22
C THR A 143 -1.30 -19.95 20.92
N LEU A 144 -0.80 -18.72 21.02
CA LEU A 144 0.47 -18.42 21.68
C LEU A 144 0.23 -17.45 22.82
N GLU A 145 0.78 -17.76 23.99
CA GLU A 145 0.93 -16.79 25.07
C GLU A 145 2.34 -16.21 24.99
N VAL A 146 2.43 -14.91 24.70
CA VAL A 146 3.70 -14.20 24.60
C VAL A 146 3.65 -13.01 25.55
N GLU A 147 4.50 -13.02 26.58
CA GLU A 147 4.60 -11.93 27.57
C GLU A 147 3.26 -11.57 28.25
N GLY A 148 2.41 -12.58 28.56
CA GLY A 148 1.10 -12.37 29.18
C GLY A 148 0.03 -11.80 28.23
N LYS A 149 0.31 -11.74 26.93
CA LYS A 149 -0.66 -11.41 25.89
C LYS A 149 -1.07 -12.67 25.14
N ASN A 150 -2.38 -12.85 25.01
CA ASN A 150 -2.90 -13.94 24.20
C ASN A 150 -2.87 -13.57 22.72
N GLN A 151 -2.29 -14.44 21.90
CA GLN A 151 -2.14 -14.26 20.46
C GLN A 151 -2.65 -15.46 19.68
N LEU A 152 -3.23 -15.19 18.51
CA LEU A 152 -3.55 -16.17 17.48
C LEU A 152 -2.56 -16.01 16.34
N ARG A 153 -1.84 -17.07 16.00
CA ARG A 153 -0.99 -17.13 14.82
C ARG A 153 -1.75 -17.75 13.66
N LEU A 154 -1.95 -16.98 12.61
CA LEU A 154 -2.57 -17.43 11.37
C LEU A 154 -1.49 -17.73 10.34
N GLN A 155 -1.45 -18.96 9.85
CA GLN A 155 -0.60 -19.35 8.73
C GLN A 155 -1.37 -19.15 7.42
N MET A 156 -0.88 -18.25 6.58
CA MET A 156 -1.54 -17.89 5.32
C MET A 156 -0.55 -17.97 4.17
N MET A 157 -1.08 -17.92 2.94
CA MET A 157 -0.29 -17.97 1.72
C MET A 157 -0.72 -16.85 0.78
N ARG A 158 0.24 -16.13 0.19
CA ARG A 158 -0.06 -15.13 -0.85
C ARG A 158 -0.47 -15.83 -2.14
N GLN A 159 -1.38 -15.18 -2.88
CA GLN A 159 -1.66 -15.56 -4.25
C GLN A 159 -0.43 -15.24 -5.14
N PRO A 160 -0.22 -15.96 -6.25
CA PRO A 160 0.93 -15.71 -7.12
C PRO A 160 0.97 -14.29 -7.68
N TYR A 161 2.13 -13.64 -7.59
CA TYR A 161 2.34 -12.26 -8.05
C TYR A 161 3.74 -12.07 -8.66
N TYR A 162 3.90 -10.99 -9.42
CA TYR A 162 5.22 -10.53 -9.88
C TYR A 162 5.72 -9.39 -9.00
N PRO A 163 6.89 -9.50 -8.35
CA PRO A 163 7.45 -8.44 -7.52
C PRO A 163 7.54 -7.10 -8.25
N THR A 164 8.07 -7.08 -9.47
CA THR A 164 8.17 -5.85 -10.26
C THR A 164 6.83 -5.20 -10.59
N ALA A 165 5.73 -5.95 -10.67
CA ALA A 165 4.41 -5.37 -10.82
C ALA A 165 3.98 -4.56 -9.58
N ILE A 166 4.36 -5.00 -8.38
CA ILE A 166 4.13 -4.26 -7.12
C ILE A 166 4.88 -2.93 -7.16
N HIS A 167 6.14 -2.96 -7.59
CA HIS A 167 6.95 -1.76 -7.70
C HIS A 167 6.37 -0.77 -8.72
N LYS A 168 6.04 -1.24 -9.93
CA LYS A 168 5.39 -0.43 -10.96
C LYS A 168 4.09 0.20 -10.43
N MET A 169 3.31 -0.54 -9.66
CA MET A 169 2.07 -0.03 -9.06
C MET A 169 2.32 1.11 -8.06
N LEU A 170 3.31 0.97 -7.17
CA LEU A 170 3.70 2.03 -6.22
C LEU A 170 4.21 3.28 -6.95
N ILE A 171 5.00 3.11 -8.02
CA ILE A 171 5.46 4.24 -8.85
C ILE A 171 4.30 4.88 -9.63
N LYS A 172 3.34 4.09 -10.15
CA LYS A 172 2.14 4.61 -10.82
C LYS A 172 1.35 5.53 -9.89
N MET A 173 1.16 5.10 -8.64
CA MET A 173 0.49 5.88 -7.60
C MET A 173 1.24 7.19 -7.30
N ALA A 174 2.57 7.11 -7.19
CA ALA A 174 3.42 8.28 -6.96
C ALA A 174 3.31 9.30 -8.11
N LEU A 175 3.40 8.84 -9.37
CA LEU A 175 3.30 9.71 -10.54
C LEU A 175 1.91 10.33 -10.72
N ALA A 176 0.84 9.62 -10.35
CA ALA A 176 -0.50 10.19 -10.38
C ALA A 176 -0.61 11.42 -9.47
N MET A 177 0.04 11.38 -8.30
CA MET A 177 0.02 12.42 -7.27
C MET A 177 1.15 13.43 -7.39
N MET A 178 1.99 13.30 -8.41
CA MET A 178 3.09 14.22 -8.66
C MET A 178 2.56 15.59 -9.04
N PRO A 179 3.14 16.68 -8.53
CA PRO A 179 2.91 18.01 -9.08
C PRO A 179 3.23 18.04 -10.59
N ASP A 180 2.40 18.72 -11.37
CA ASP A 180 2.49 18.72 -12.84
C ASP A 180 3.84 19.25 -13.34
N ASP A 181 4.39 20.27 -12.67
CA ASP A 181 5.70 20.86 -12.98
C ASP A 181 6.85 19.86 -12.90
N ASP A 182 6.70 18.82 -12.09
CA ASP A 182 7.74 17.79 -11.90
C ASP A 182 7.53 16.57 -12.79
N HIS A 183 6.36 16.40 -13.39
CA HIS A 183 5.98 15.20 -14.11
C HIS A 183 6.89 14.88 -15.31
N CYS A 184 7.48 15.92 -15.93
CA CYS A 184 8.35 15.77 -17.09
C CYS A 184 9.67 15.04 -16.77
N GLN A 185 10.18 15.16 -15.53
CA GLN A 185 11.40 14.49 -15.07
C GLN A 185 11.27 12.96 -15.09
N PHE A 186 10.03 12.45 -15.02
CA PHE A 186 9.73 11.02 -14.93
C PHE A 186 9.19 10.42 -16.24
N ASN A 187 9.32 11.13 -17.37
CA ASN A 187 8.90 10.62 -18.68
C ASN A 187 9.53 9.27 -19.02
N TYR A 188 10.76 9.03 -18.59
CA TYR A 188 11.47 7.77 -18.82
C TYR A 188 10.86 6.56 -18.06
N LEU A 189 10.11 6.78 -16.97
CA LEU A 189 9.43 5.71 -16.24
C LEU A 189 8.15 5.24 -16.93
N LYS A 190 7.53 6.10 -17.75
CA LYS A 190 6.23 5.81 -18.36
C LYS A 190 6.26 4.60 -19.30
N PRO A 191 7.25 4.44 -20.22
CA PRO A 191 7.36 3.23 -21.04
C PRO A 191 7.56 1.97 -20.18
N TRP A 192 8.29 2.08 -19.07
CA TRP A 192 8.46 0.95 -18.15
C TRP A 192 7.15 0.58 -17.46
N LEU A 193 6.37 1.54 -16.99
CA LEU A 193 5.03 1.29 -16.44
C LEU A 193 4.09 0.64 -17.47
N LEU A 194 4.17 1.07 -18.74
CA LEU A 194 3.34 0.57 -19.85
C LEU A 194 3.87 -0.73 -20.48
N SER A 195 5.05 -1.20 -20.10
CA SER A 195 5.57 -2.49 -20.55
C SER A 195 4.83 -3.64 -19.86
N LYS A 196 4.43 -4.64 -20.67
CA LYS A 196 3.76 -5.87 -20.20
C LYS A 196 4.72 -6.87 -19.59
N ASP A 197 6.00 -6.80 -19.96
CA ASP A 197 7.01 -7.61 -19.29
C ASP A 197 7.23 -7.09 -17.85
N HIS A 198 7.57 -7.99 -16.94
CA HIS A 198 7.85 -7.63 -15.54
C HIS A 198 9.35 -7.39 -15.33
N LYS A 199 10.07 -6.92 -16.36
CA LYS A 199 11.50 -6.64 -16.22
C LYS A 199 11.73 -5.51 -15.22
N PRO A 200 12.74 -5.65 -14.35
CA PRO A 200 13.10 -4.59 -13.41
C PRO A 200 13.48 -3.31 -14.15
N GLY A 201 13.01 -2.16 -13.65
CA GLY A 201 13.42 -0.84 -14.13
C GLY A 201 14.57 -0.27 -13.30
N LEU A 202 14.97 0.96 -13.62
CA LEU A 202 16.03 1.71 -12.90
C LEU A 202 15.72 1.92 -11.41
N SER A 203 14.45 1.75 -11.01
CA SER A 203 13.99 1.86 -9.63
C SER A 203 14.48 0.73 -8.72
N GLY A 204 14.96 -0.41 -9.26
CA GLY A 204 15.15 -1.65 -8.52
C GLY A 204 16.36 -1.72 -7.57
N THR A 205 17.17 -0.67 -7.44
CA THR A 205 18.40 -0.68 -6.63
C THR A 205 18.18 -0.29 -5.17
N VAL A 206 17.17 0.55 -4.89
CA VAL A 206 16.81 0.97 -3.53
C VAL A 206 15.62 0.11 -3.06
N PRO A 207 15.67 -0.49 -1.85
CA PRO A 207 14.55 -1.26 -1.34
C PRO A 207 13.32 -0.38 -1.09
N VAL A 208 12.15 -0.98 -1.20
CA VAL A 208 10.92 -0.40 -0.66
C VAL A 208 10.86 -0.73 0.82
N ILE A 209 10.69 0.29 1.66
CA ILE A 209 10.48 0.11 3.10
C ILE A 209 8.99 -0.17 3.32
N GLU A 210 8.66 -1.36 3.82
CA GLU A 210 7.30 -1.78 4.15
C GLU A 210 7.16 -1.88 5.67
N TRP A 211 6.45 -0.93 6.28
CA TRP A 211 6.07 -0.99 7.68
C TRP A 211 4.84 -1.88 7.88
N GLY A 212 4.92 -2.80 8.85
CA GLY A 212 3.79 -3.46 9.46
C GLY A 212 3.35 -2.70 10.71
N ILE A 213 2.20 -2.04 10.63
CA ILE A 213 1.67 -1.21 11.70
C ILE A 213 0.93 -2.09 12.72
N SER A 214 1.34 -2.00 13.97
CA SER A 214 0.74 -2.73 15.10
C SER A 214 -0.70 -2.29 15.38
N GLY A 215 -1.55 -3.22 15.81
CA GLY A 215 -2.87 -2.89 16.37
C GLY A 215 -3.97 -2.54 15.36
N GLY A 216 -5.11 -2.06 15.89
CA GLY A 216 -6.26 -1.67 15.08
C GLY A 216 -6.11 -0.27 14.51
N VAL A 217 -6.37 -0.12 13.21
CA VAL A 217 -6.31 1.16 12.49
C VAL A 217 -7.60 1.37 11.69
N ASN A 218 -7.94 2.63 11.40
CA ASN A 218 -9.12 2.92 10.57
C ASN A 218 -8.88 2.40 9.13
N PRO A 219 -9.67 1.42 8.65
CA PRO A 219 -9.45 0.79 7.35
C PRO A 219 -9.79 1.67 6.15
N ASN A 220 -10.45 2.80 6.37
CA ASN A 220 -10.80 3.78 5.33
C ASN A 220 -9.78 4.91 5.24
N ARG A 221 -8.81 4.96 6.16
CA ARG A 221 -7.77 6.00 6.14
C ARG A 221 -6.69 5.63 5.14
N ILE A 222 -6.45 6.52 4.19
CA ILE A 222 -5.34 6.46 3.25
C ILE A 222 -4.57 7.77 3.33
N THR A 223 -3.25 7.68 3.45
CA THR A 223 -2.35 8.84 3.37
C THR A 223 -1.33 8.56 2.29
N CYS A 224 -1.21 9.47 1.33
CA CYS A 224 -0.19 9.42 0.30
C CYS A 224 0.61 10.72 0.32
N ILE A 225 1.92 10.64 0.20
CA ILE A 225 2.82 11.78 0.26
C ILE A 225 3.85 11.65 -0.86
N VAL A 226 3.89 12.64 -1.75
CA VAL A 226 5.03 12.86 -2.64
C VAL A 226 5.94 13.86 -1.94
N ALA A 227 7.13 13.43 -1.55
CA ALA A 227 8.13 14.25 -0.88
C ALA A 227 9.19 14.66 -1.92
N LYS A 228 9.35 15.96 -2.14
CA LYS A 228 10.37 16.55 -3.02
C LYS A 228 11.48 17.18 -2.18
N VAL A 229 12.74 16.80 -2.44
CA VAL A 229 13.88 17.29 -1.69
C VAL A 229 13.98 18.81 -1.79
N ARG A 230 14.38 19.47 -0.71
CA ARG A 230 14.70 20.90 -0.72
C ARG A 230 16.07 21.10 -1.37
N GLU A 231 16.24 22.24 -2.04
CA GLU A 231 17.45 22.59 -2.77
C GLU A 231 18.74 22.43 -1.94
N ALA A 232 18.70 22.77 -0.65
CA ALA A 232 19.83 22.66 0.27
C ALA A 232 20.36 21.22 0.47
N PHE A 233 19.56 20.20 0.13
CA PHE A 233 19.89 18.78 0.33
C PHE A 233 19.94 17.97 -0.97
N LYS A 234 19.81 18.60 -2.14
CA LYS A 234 19.68 17.91 -3.43
C LYS A 234 20.85 16.97 -3.78
N ASP A 235 22.05 17.31 -3.33
CA ASP A 235 23.27 16.56 -3.66
C ASP A 235 23.48 15.38 -2.69
N SER A 236 22.94 15.45 -1.48
CA SER A 236 23.13 14.45 -0.42
C SER A 236 21.95 13.50 -0.25
N THR A 237 20.74 13.92 -0.61
CA THR A 237 19.47 13.21 -0.34
C THR A 237 18.76 12.87 -1.65
N TYR A 238 18.09 11.71 -1.73
CA TYR A 238 17.30 11.35 -2.92
C TYR A 238 16.25 12.42 -3.25
N GLY A 239 16.10 12.73 -4.53
CA GLY A 239 15.31 13.86 -4.99
C GLY A 239 13.83 13.73 -4.66
N TYR A 240 13.30 12.51 -4.76
CA TYR A 240 11.89 12.24 -4.53
C TYR A 240 11.66 10.94 -3.77
N GLN A 241 10.71 10.98 -2.85
CA GLN A 241 10.19 9.80 -2.18
C GLN A 241 8.66 9.78 -2.23
N PHE A 242 8.10 8.58 -2.31
CA PHE A 242 6.68 8.36 -2.12
C PHE A 242 6.45 7.64 -0.80
N ILE A 243 5.51 8.12 0.00
CA ILE A 243 5.05 7.44 1.21
C ILE A 243 3.55 7.17 1.10
N PHE A 244 3.16 5.92 1.28
CA PHE A 244 1.78 5.46 1.12
C PHE A 244 1.36 4.59 2.30
N GLN A 245 0.44 5.09 3.12
CA GLN A 245 -0.15 4.37 4.24
C GLN A 245 -1.60 4.01 3.93
N TYR A 246 -1.96 2.74 4.08
CA TYR A 246 -3.33 2.24 4.07
C TYR A 246 -3.46 1.09 5.06
N GLY A 247 -4.58 1.01 5.77
CA GLY A 247 -4.77 -0.02 6.78
C GLY A 247 -3.54 -0.16 7.68
N ASN A 248 -3.06 -1.39 7.85
CA ASN A 248 -1.89 -1.71 8.69
C ASN A 248 -0.54 -1.65 7.95
N PHE A 249 -0.47 -1.02 6.78
CA PHE A 249 0.77 -0.90 6.01
C PHE A 249 1.15 0.53 5.73
N GLN A 250 2.45 0.82 5.78
CA GLN A 250 3.04 2.02 5.19
C GLN A 250 4.22 1.63 4.30
N TYR A 251 4.12 1.98 3.02
CA TYR A 251 5.18 1.83 2.02
C TYR A 251 5.94 3.15 1.91
N GLN A 252 7.27 3.08 1.83
CA GLN A 252 8.12 4.20 1.48
C GLN A 252 9.14 3.77 0.44
N LEU A 253 9.26 4.53 -0.65
CA LEU A 253 10.20 4.24 -1.73
C LEU A 253 10.74 5.53 -2.34
N VAL A 254 11.93 5.42 -2.95
CA VAL A 254 12.46 6.47 -3.83
C VAL A 254 11.67 6.44 -5.13
N ILE A 255 11.29 7.62 -5.62
CA ILE A 255 10.84 7.78 -7.01
C ILE A 255 12.11 8.13 -7.79
N PRO A 256 12.63 7.21 -8.62
CA PRO A 256 13.96 7.37 -9.17
C PRO A 256 14.01 8.56 -10.13
N LEU A 257 15.13 9.27 -10.10
CA LEU A 257 15.54 10.21 -11.15
C LEU A 257 16.67 9.57 -11.98
N PRO A 258 16.77 9.85 -13.29
CA PRO A 258 17.83 9.30 -14.14
C PRO A 258 19.23 9.63 -13.61
N GLU A 259 19.45 10.86 -13.19
CA GLU A 259 20.72 11.36 -12.66
C GLU A 259 21.12 10.74 -11.32
N GLU A 260 20.16 10.18 -10.58
CA GLU A 260 20.42 9.50 -9.29
C GLU A 260 20.70 8.01 -9.47
N CYS A 261 20.49 7.47 -10.66
CA CYS A 261 20.73 6.05 -10.94
C CYS A 261 22.20 5.68 -10.71
N GLY A 262 22.43 4.67 -9.87
CA GLY A 262 23.78 4.22 -9.50
C GLY A 262 24.47 5.05 -8.41
N HIS A 263 23.86 6.15 -7.97
CA HIS A 263 24.37 6.97 -6.87
C HIS A 263 23.75 6.53 -5.54
N ARG A 264 24.55 6.51 -4.48
CA ARG A 264 24.07 6.26 -3.12
C ARG A 264 23.87 7.59 -2.40
N LYS A 265 22.62 8.05 -2.35
CA LYS A 265 22.21 9.22 -1.55
C LYS A 265 21.56 8.79 -0.23
N GLU A 266 21.38 9.74 0.68
CA GLU A 266 20.68 9.55 1.96
C GLU A 266 19.21 9.20 1.69
N PHE A 267 18.77 8.05 2.23
CA PHE A 267 17.36 7.69 2.32
C PHE A 267 16.82 8.15 3.67
N VAL A 268 15.90 9.11 3.65
CA VAL A 268 15.30 9.68 4.87
C VAL A 268 14.06 8.88 5.22
N TYR A 269 14.08 8.16 6.34
CA TYR A 269 12.93 7.37 6.76
C TYR A 269 11.78 8.25 7.22
N ALA A 270 10.58 8.00 6.71
CA ALA A 270 9.36 8.66 7.15
C ALA A 270 8.91 8.11 8.51
N PRO A 271 8.23 8.93 9.33
CA PRO A 271 7.55 8.41 10.51
C PRO A 271 6.37 7.54 10.08
N VAL A 272 5.92 6.65 10.97
CA VAL A 272 4.59 6.03 10.85
C VAL A 272 3.55 7.10 11.21
N PHE A 273 2.58 7.35 10.34
CA PHE A 273 1.64 8.47 10.47
C PHE A 273 0.45 8.19 11.42
N LEU A 274 0.78 7.81 12.65
CA LEU A 274 -0.16 7.56 13.73
C LEU A 274 0.26 8.32 14.99
N PRO A 275 -0.72 8.69 15.85
CA PRO A 275 -0.43 9.43 17.07
C PRO A 275 0.26 8.53 18.10
N ASP A 276 1.00 9.12 19.04
CA ASP A 276 1.79 8.39 20.03
C ASP A 276 0.95 7.45 20.89
N GLU A 277 -0.29 7.85 21.20
CA GLU A 277 -1.26 7.05 21.96
C GLU A 277 -1.48 5.69 21.31
N HIS A 278 -1.45 5.61 19.98
CA HIS A 278 -1.56 4.35 19.24
C HIS A 278 -0.43 3.39 19.63
N PHE A 279 0.82 3.86 19.63
CA PHE A 279 1.97 3.03 19.95
C PHE A 279 2.07 2.71 21.44
N ARG A 280 1.53 3.58 22.31
CA ARG A 280 1.41 3.26 23.75
C ARG A 280 0.43 2.11 23.99
N VAL A 281 -0.67 2.05 23.25
CA VAL A 281 -1.70 0.99 23.36
C VAL A 281 -1.26 -0.30 22.67
N PHE A 282 -0.84 -0.21 21.41
CA PHE A 282 -0.62 -1.38 20.57
C PHE A 282 0.84 -1.82 20.47
N GLY A 283 1.76 -1.05 21.06
CA GLY A 283 3.20 -1.28 20.96
C GLY A 283 3.81 -0.73 19.68
N PRO A 284 5.14 -0.85 19.51
CA PRO A 284 5.85 -0.33 18.36
C PRO A 284 5.45 -1.07 17.07
N SER A 285 5.55 -0.36 15.96
CA SER A 285 5.50 -0.96 14.61
C SER A 285 6.91 -1.34 14.15
N ASP A 286 7.01 -2.19 13.15
CA ASP A 286 8.30 -2.61 12.57
C ASP A 286 8.26 -2.56 11.05
N PHE A 287 9.42 -2.59 10.40
CA PHE A 287 9.52 -2.54 8.94
C PHE A 287 10.46 -3.59 8.37
N GLN A 288 10.28 -3.86 7.08
CA GLN A 288 11.16 -4.71 6.30
C GLN A 288 11.59 -3.99 5.03
N GLU A 289 12.82 -4.24 4.60
CA GLU A 289 13.30 -3.88 3.28
C GLU A 289 12.81 -4.90 2.25
N LYS A 290 12.05 -4.45 1.25
CA LYS A 290 11.49 -5.29 0.19
C LYS A 290 12.12 -4.93 -1.15
N HIS A 291 12.76 -5.92 -1.77
CA HIS A 291 13.28 -5.80 -3.13
C HIS A 291 12.24 -6.32 -4.14
N PHE A 292 11.48 -5.40 -4.72
CA PHE A 292 10.48 -5.71 -5.76
C PHE A 292 11.08 -5.64 -7.18
N ASN A 293 12.29 -6.18 -7.36
CA ASN A 293 13.11 -6.05 -8.57
C ASN A 293 13.34 -7.41 -9.27
N SER A 294 12.40 -8.34 -9.16
CA SER A 294 12.45 -9.62 -9.88
C SER A 294 11.33 -9.72 -10.93
N PRO A 295 11.64 -10.20 -12.15
CA PRO A 295 10.66 -10.53 -13.17
C PRO A 295 9.99 -11.90 -12.93
N ASP A 296 10.47 -12.68 -11.96
CA ASP A 296 9.99 -14.03 -11.73
C ASP A 296 8.69 -14.02 -10.94
N ARG A 297 7.77 -14.92 -11.32
CA ARG A 297 6.50 -15.06 -10.63
C ARG A 297 6.70 -15.80 -9.31
N VAL A 298 6.46 -15.11 -8.20
CA VAL A 298 6.48 -15.71 -6.86
C VAL A 298 5.23 -16.56 -6.68
N ARG A 299 5.39 -17.77 -6.13
CA ARG A 299 4.32 -18.72 -5.84
C ARG A 299 4.57 -19.35 -4.47
N GLY A 300 3.50 -19.68 -3.76
CA GLY A 300 3.60 -20.41 -2.50
C GLY A 300 4.26 -19.63 -1.35
N GLU A 301 4.35 -18.30 -1.45
CA GLU A 301 4.89 -17.47 -0.37
C GLU A 301 3.99 -17.57 0.86
N LYS A 302 4.53 -18.15 1.93
CA LYS A 302 3.87 -18.27 3.22
C LYS A 302 4.08 -17.00 4.04
N LEU A 303 3.08 -16.65 4.83
CA LEU A 303 3.14 -15.55 5.80
C LEU A 303 2.49 -15.98 7.10
N SER A 304 3.01 -15.45 8.20
CA SER A 304 2.48 -15.65 9.55
C SER A 304 1.94 -14.31 10.06
N ILE A 305 0.66 -14.25 10.40
CA ILE A 305 0.04 -13.05 10.97
C ILE A 305 -0.33 -13.33 12.42
N LEU A 306 -0.01 -12.38 13.30
CA LEU A 306 -0.34 -12.45 14.72
C LEU A 306 -1.52 -11.52 15.03
N LEU A 307 -2.55 -12.05 15.70
CA LEU A 307 -3.68 -11.28 16.22
C LEU A 307 -3.69 -11.37 17.74
N GLN A 308 -3.61 -10.23 18.42
CA GLN A 308 -3.71 -10.19 19.87
C GLN A 308 -5.18 -10.12 20.30
N TYR A 309 -5.56 -10.82 21.37
CA TYR A 309 -6.90 -10.76 21.97
C TYR A 309 -6.83 -10.62 23.50
N SER A 310 -7.89 -10.06 24.09
CA SER A 310 -7.99 -9.80 25.54
C SER A 310 -8.73 -10.89 26.32
N GLY A 311 -9.60 -11.66 25.66
CA GLY A 311 -10.36 -12.73 26.29
C GLY A 311 -11.18 -13.53 25.29
N ILE A 312 -11.75 -14.63 25.75
CA ILE A 312 -12.64 -15.51 24.98
C ILE A 312 -14.01 -15.48 25.68
N SER A 313 -15.08 -15.23 24.92
CA SER A 313 -16.45 -15.37 25.40
C SER A 313 -17.07 -16.61 24.77
N SER A 314 -17.81 -17.39 25.56
CA SER A 314 -18.53 -18.59 25.12
C SER A 314 -19.90 -18.32 24.49
N ASP A 315 -20.34 -17.06 24.41
CA ASP A 315 -21.70 -16.67 23.97
C ASP A 315 -21.85 -16.52 22.44
N GLY A 316 -21.04 -17.21 21.64
CA GLY A 316 -21.12 -17.15 20.18
C GLY A 316 -22.26 -18.04 19.63
N PRO A 317 -23.08 -17.56 18.67
CA PRO A 317 -23.98 -18.45 17.95
C PRO A 317 -23.15 -19.51 17.22
N ARG A 318 -23.39 -20.79 17.52
CA ARG A 318 -22.88 -21.90 16.69
C ARG A 318 -23.52 -21.78 15.32
N GLN A 319 -22.80 -21.20 14.35
CA GLN A 319 -23.22 -21.30 12.95
C GLN A 319 -22.87 -22.70 12.45
N GLU A 320 -23.88 -23.58 12.48
CA GLU A 320 -23.84 -24.83 11.73
C GLU A 320 -23.72 -24.48 10.24
N ARG A 321 -22.80 -25.13 9.52
CA ARG A 321 -22.70 -24.98 8.07
C ARG A 321 -24.05 -25.38 7.46
N GLY A 322 -24.76 -24.41 6.88
CA GLY A 322 -25.74 -24.69 5.84
C GLY A 322 -25.01 -25.40 4.71
N THR A 323 -25.30 -26.68 4.56
CA THR A 323 -24.91 -27.48 3.40
C THR A 323 -25.95 -27.20 2.33
N ASP A 324 -25.61 -26.31 1.39
CA ASP A 324 -26.30 -26.16 0.11
C ASP A 324 -25.27 -26.16 -1.03
#